data_AF-A0AAJ1REE0-F1
#
_entry.id   AF-A0AAJ1REE0-F1
#
_cell.length_a   1.000
_cell.length_b   1.000
_cell.length_c   1.000
_cell.angle_alpha   90.00
_cell.angle_beta   90.00
_cell.angle_gamma   90.00
#
_symmetry.space_group_name_H-M   'P 1'
#
loop_
_entity.id
_entity.type
_entity.pdbx_description
1 polymer ?
#
loop_
_entity_poly.entity_id
_entity_poly.type
_entity_poly.pdbx_seq_one_letter_code
_entity_poly.pdbx_strand_id
1 'polypeptide(L)'
;MVESLNTKVDLVTKATSFLGLSSYGKIMIGDVGFEFYNDSDINKFIQIPWKDVDYVIASVLLRGRWIPRFSIQTKRNGSYTFAARHPKRVLRAIQKYVPKDRIVRSLSFWQVIKRGLKSIFSRKSKKISSK
;
A
#
# COMPACT_ATOMS: atom_id res chain seq x y z
N MET A 1 -11.98 7.25 24.95
CA MET A 1 -11.16 6.04 24.71
C MET A 1 -11.56 5.52 23.34
N VAL A 2 -10.62 5.28 22.43
CA VAL A 2 -10.97 4.70 21.12
C VAL A 2 -10.95 3.19 21.25
N GLU A 3 -12.03 2.53 20.82
CA GLU A 3 -12.13 1.08 20.84
C GLU A 3 -11.60 0.50 19.53
N SER A 4 -10.85 -0.59 19.64
CA SER A 4 -10.43 -1.36 18.47
C SER A 4 -11.61 -2.16 17.91
N LEU A 5 -11.69 -2.27 16.60
CA LEU A 5 -12.62 -3.17 15.92
C LEU A 5 -12.19 -4.63 16.08
N ASN A 6 -10.90 -4.88 16.28
CA ASN A 6 -10.35 -6.22 16.35
C ASN A 6 -10.56 -6.81 17.75
N THR A 7 -11.07 -8.03 17.81
CA THR A 7 -11.15 -8.79 19.06
C THR A 7 -9.86 -9.57 19.30
N LYS A 8 -9.12 -9.88 18.24
CA LYS A 8 -7.85 -10.59 18.27
C LYS A 8 -6.80 -9.87 17.42
N VAL A 9 -5.62 -9.67 17.99
CA VAL A 9 -4.50 -9.00 17.33
C VAL A 9 -3.47 -10.01 16.83
N ASP A 10 -3.17 -9.96 15.54
CA ASP A 10 -2.18 -10.80 14.87
C ASP A 10 -0.81 -10.13 14.79
N LEU A 11 -0.78 -8.83 14.53
CA LEU A 11 0.46 -8.08 14.35
C LEU A 11 0.28 -6.63 14.76
N VAL A 12 1.24 -6.12 15.52
CA VAL A 12 1.41 -4.68 15.77
C VAL A 12 2.79 -4.25 15.27
N THR A 13 2.88 -3.16 14.51
CA THR A 13 4.16 -2.61 14.08
C THR A 13 4.12 -1.10 13.99
N LYS A 14 5.27 -0.46 14.25
CA LYS A 14 5.46 0.96 13.96
C LYS A 14 5.34 1.24 12.46
N ALA A 15 4.68 2.35 12.14
CA ALA A 15 4.37 2.77 10.80
C ALA A 15 4.16 4.28 10.70
N THR A 16 4.07 4.76 9.46
CA THR A 16 3.70 6.13 9.12
C THR A 16 2.50 6.09 8.20
N SER A 17 1.46 6.84 8.55
CA SER A 17 0.31 7.10 7.67
C SER A 17 0.59 8.35 6.83
N PHE A 18 0.21 8.31 5.56
CA PHE A 18 0.27 9.44 4.64
C PHE A 18 -1.12 10.02 4.33
N LEU A 19 -2.10 9.78 5.21
CA LEU A 19 -3.41 10.41 5.10
C LEU A 19 -3.30 11.89 5.52
N GLY A 20 -3.33 12.80 4.54
CA GLY A 20 -3.08 14.21 4.79
C GLY A 20 -1.61 14.47 5.12
N LEU A 21 -1.33 15.00 6.31
CA LEU A 21 0.04 15.17 6.81
C LEU A 21 0.62 13.84 7.30
N SER A 22 1.89 13.58 6.96
CA SER A 22 2.57 12.37 7.38
C SER A 22 2.58 12.24 8.91
N SER A 23 1.98 11.17 9.41
CA SER A 23 1.76 10.94 10.83
C SER A 23 2.41 9.64 11.27
N TYR A 24 3.18 9.67 12.35
CA TYR A 24 3.77 8.48 12.95
C TYR A 24 2.77 7.77 13.85
N GLY A 25 2.85 6.45 13.89
CA GLY A 25 1.94 5.64 14.67
C GLY A 25 2.23 4.16 14.60
N LYS A 26 1.20 3.38 14.91
CA LYS A 26 1.26 1.91 14.91
C LYS A 26 0.15 1.37 14.04
N ILE A 27 0.50 0.40 13.20
CA ILE A 27 -0.46 -0.45 12.52
C ILE A 27 -0.79 -1.61 13.44
N MET A 28 -2.07 -1.94 13.50
CA MET A 28 -2.60 -3.15 14.12
C MET A 28 -3.37 -3.94 13.06
N ILE A 29 -3.06 -5.22 12.93
CA ILE A 29 -3.78 -6.17 12.07
C ILE A 29 -4.44 -7.17 13.00
N GLY A 30 -5.74 -7.35 12.84
CA GLY A 30 -6.50 -8.35 13.58
C GLY A 30 -7.52 -9.08 12.73
N ASP A 31 -8.40 -9.77 13.43
CA ASP A 31 -9.45 -10.62 12.87
C ASP A 31 -10.52 -9.85 12.07
N VAL A 32 -10.84 -8.62 12.47
CA VAL A 32 -11.92 -7.82 11.87
C VAL A 32 -11.42 -6.83 10.82
N GLY A 33 -10.22 -6.26 11.00
CA GLY A 33 -9.71 -5.26 10.08
C GLY A 33 -8.25 -4.84 10.27
N PHE A 34 -7.86 -3.94 9.39
CA PHE A 34 -6.62 -3.18 9.48
C PHE A 34 -6.86 -1.89 10.23
N GLU A 35 -5.97 -1.55 11.16
CA GLU A 35 -6.07 -0.32 11.94
C GLU A 35 -4.74 0.42 11.99
N PHE A 36 -4.81 1.73 12.11
CA PHE A 36 -3.68 2.61 12.37
C PHE A 36 -4.05 3.58 13.48
N TYR A 37 -3.17 3.68 14.48
CA TYR A 37 -3.31 4.61 15.60
C TYR A 37 -2.12 5.57 15.61
N ASN A 38 -2.40 6.87 15.63
CA ASN A 38 -1.38 7.91 15.72
C ASN A 38 -0.74 7.94 17.12
N ASP A 39 0.58 8.07 17.19
CA ASP A 39 1.31 8.10 18.47
C ASP A 39 1.12 9.42 19.24
N SER A 40 0.85 10.53 18.54
CA SER A 40 0.70 11.88 19.11
C SER A 40 -0.74 12.23 19.49
N ASP A 41 -1.74 11.64 18.83
CA ASP A 41 -3.15 11.96 19.04
C ASP A 41 -4.02 10.71 18.87
N ILE A 42 -4.57 10.23 19.99
CA ILE A 42 -5.35 9.00 20.02
C ILE A 42 -6.70 9.11 19.30
N ASN A 43 -7.19 10.33 19.07
CA ASN A 43 -8.42 10.58 18.32
C ASN A 43 -8.18 10.50 16.81
N LYS A 44 -6.91 10.50 16.37
CA LYS A 44 -6.52 10.32 14.97
C LYS A 44 -6.18 8.87 14.71
N PHE A 45 -7.17 8.12 14.27
CA PHE A 45 -7.04 6.72 13.91
C PHE A 45 -7.68 6.45 12.55
N ILE A 46 -7.26 5.34 11.94
CA ILE A 46 -7.84 4.83 10.69
C ILE A 46 -8.20 3.39 10.97
N GLN A 47 -9.45 3.02 10.71
CA GLN A 47 -9.96 1.66 10.86
C GLN A 47 -10.58 1.24 9.52
N ILE A 48 -10.09 0.14 8.97
CA ILE A 48 -10.50 -0.39 7.68
C ILE A 48 -10.91 -1.86 7.88
N PRO A 49 -12.22 -2.13 8.01
CA PRO A 49 -12.73 -3.49 8.06
C PRO A 49 -12.31 -4.28 6.82
N TRP A 50 -11.99 -5.57 6.96
CA TRP A 50 -11.59 -6.40 5.82
C TRP A 50 -12.64 -6.43 4.71
N LYS A 51 -13.93 -6.37 5.07
CA LYS A 51 -15.06 -6.31 4.12
C LYS A 51 -15.01 -5.10 3.19
N ASP A 52 -14.37 -4.00 3.60
CA ASP A 52 -14.31 -2.74 2.87
C ASP A 52 -13.03 -2.61 2.05
N VAL A 53 -12.07 -3.53 2.22
CA VAL A 53 -10.86 -3.61 1.41
C VAL A 53 -11.20 -4.15 0.03
N ASP A 54 -10.79 -3.39 -0.99
CA ASP A 54 -10.87 -3.79 -2.39
C ASP A 54 -9.52 -4.35 -2.86
N TYR A 55 -8.46 -3.53 -2.79
CA TYR A 55 -7.10 -3.92 -3.17
C TYR A 55 -6.06 -3.50 -2.14
N VAL A 56 -4.97 -4.25 -2.07
CA VAL A 56 -3.76 -3.88 -1.34
C VAL A 56 -2.63 -3.75 -2.34
N ILE A 57 -2.14 -2.53 -2.53
CA ILE A 57 -1.16 -2.19 -3.55
C ILE A 57 0.20 -2.00 -2.87
N ALA A 58 1.15 -2.89 -3.12
CA ALA A 58 2.50 -2.76 -2.56
C ALA A 58 3.45 -2.14 -3.59
N SER A 59 4.13 -1.05 -3.22
CA SER A 59 5.19 -0.48 -4.05
C SER A 59 6.46 -1.31 -3.89
N VAL A 60 6.84 -2.03 -4.93
CA VAL A 60 7.96 -2.97 -4.88
C VAL A 60 9.15 -2.44 -5.69
N LEU A 61 10.24 -2.13 -5.00
CA LEU A 61 11.50 -1.66 -5.57
C LEU A 61 12.58 -2.75 -5.51
N LEU A 62 13.70 -2.50 -6.22
CA LEU A 62 14.90 -3.34 -6.19
C LEU A 62 14.61 -4.83 -6.47
N ARG A 63 13.91 -5.12 -7.59
CA ARG A 63 13.55 -6.49 -8.01
C ARG A 63 12.82 -7.31 -6.92
N GLY A 64 11.99 -6.70 -6.08
CA GLY A 64 11.28 -7.44 -5.02
C GLY A 64 11.88 -7.33 -3.63
N ARG A 65 13.06 -6.71 -3.49
CA ARG A 65 13.78 -6.72 -2.21
C ARG A 65 13.23 -5.69 -1.23
N TRP A 66 12.76 -4.54 -1.71
CA TRP A 66 12.38 -3.41 -0.86
C TRP A 66 10.95 -2.91 -1.13
N ILE A 67 10.22 -2.59 -0.06
CA ILE A 67 8.84 -2.12 -0.11
C ILE A 67 8.75 -0.85 0.73
N PRO A 68 8.97 0.33 0.14
CA PRO A 68 8.94 1.59 0.91
C PRO A 68 7.54 1.92 1.42
N ARG A 69 6.50 1.63 0.63
CA ARG A 69 5.10 1.96 0.93
C ARG A 69 4.16 0.90 0.39
N PHE A 70 2.99 0.84 0.98
CA PHE A 70 1.84 0.10 0.46
C PHE A 70 0.57 0.91 0.70
N SER A 71 -0.45 0.67 -0.10
CA SER A 71 -1.73 1.36 -0.02
C SER A 71 -2.86 0.35 0.11
N ILE A 72 -3.82 0.63 0.99
CA ILE A 72 -5.06 -0.12 1.13
C ILE A 72 -6.14 0.68 0.41
N GLN A 73 -6.60 0.17 -0.71
CA GLN A 73 -7.73 0.71 -1.46
C GLN A 73 -9.01 0.14 -0.87
N THR A 74 -9.92 1.03 -0.51
CA THR A 74 -11.25 0.67 -0.04
C THR A 74 -12.24 0.77 -1.18
N LYS A 75 -13.36 0.05 -1.08
CA LYS A 75 -14.41 0.03 -2.10
C LYS A 75 -15.08 1.40 -2.33
N ARG A 76 -15.10 2.26 -1.30
CA ARG A 76 -15.86 3.53 -1.31
C ARG A 76 -15.06 4.76 -0.87
N ASN A 77 -14.03 4.60 -0.04
CA ASN A 77 -13.37 5.71 0.65
C ASN A 77 -11.95 5.99 0.10
N GLY A 78 -11.68 5.58 -1.15
CA GLY A 78 -10.40 5.78 -1.80
C GLY A 78 -9.28 4.93 -1.20
N SER A 79 -8.03 5.41 -1.30
CA SER A 79 -6.83 4.67 -0.94
C SER A 79 -6.07 5.30 0.22
N TYR A 80 -5.73 4.48 1.22
CA TYR A 80 -4.92 4.88 2.38
C TYR A 80 -3.50 4.36 2.23
N THR A 81 -2.51 5.24 2.28
CA THR A 81 -1.09 4.87 2.05
C THR A 81 -0.31 4.87 3.34
N PHE A 82 0.52 3.84 3.53
CA PHE A 82 1.30 3.59 4.72
C PHE A 82 2.74 3.19 4.38
N ALA A 83 3.67 3.51 5.29
CA ALA A 83 5.00 2.90 5.35
C ALA A 83 5.14 2.17 6.68
N ALA A 84 5.57 0.91 6.66
CA ALA A 84 5.79 0.14 7.89
C ALA A 84 7.28 -0.16 8.06
N ARG A 85 7.73 -0.30 9.32
CA ARG A 85 9.10 -0.75 9.61
C ARG A 85 9.38 -2.16 9.06
N HIS A 86 8.37 -3.03 9.08
CA HIS A 86 8.47 -4.41 8.58
C HIS A 86 7.37 -4.74 7.55
N PRO A 87 7.42 -4.14 6.35
CA PRO A 87 6.32 -4.19 5.38
C PRO A 87 6.02 -5.61 4.88
N LYS A 88 7.04 -6.48 4.78
CA LYS A 88 6.84 -7.89 4.41
C LYS A 88 6.03 -8.66 5.45
N ARG A 89 6.20 -8.37 6.75
CA ARG A 89 5.41 -9.00 7.82
C ARG A 89 3.97 -8.51 7.79
N VAL A 90 3.78 -7.21 7.59
CA VAL A 90 2.46 -6.59 7.43
C VAL A 90 1.69 -7.23 6.27
N LEU A 91 2.27 -7.27 5.07
CA LEU A 91 1.60 -7.85 3.91
C LEU A 91 1.29 -9.34 4.07
N ARG A 92 2.16 -10.10 4.76
CA ARG A 92 1.90 -11.52 5.09
C ARG A 92 0.74 -11.68 6.07
N ALA A 93 0.61 -10.77 7.04
CA ALA A 93 -0.51 -10.80 7.98
C ALA A 93 -1.82 -10.40 7.27
N ILE A 94 -1.80 -9.39 6.39
CA ILE A 94 -2.95 -9.01 5.57
C ILE A 94 -3.39 -10.15 4.64
N GLN A 95 -2.45 -10.93 4.10
CA GLN A 95 -2.72 -12.07 3.20
C GLN A 95 -3.56 -13.17 3.84
N LYS A 96 -3.71 -13.20 5.17
CA LYS A 96 -4.64 -14.12 5.85
C LYS A 96 -6.10 -13.73 5.66
N TYR A 97 -6.37 -12.44 5.46
CA TYR A 97 -7.73 -11.88 5.41
C TYR A 97 -8.11 -11.38 4.01
N VAL A 98 -7.13 -10.99 3.21
CA VAL A 98 -7.32 -10.50 1.84
C VAL A 98 -6.81 -11.53 0.82
N PRO A 99 -7.64 -11.95 -0.15
CA PRO A 99 -7.23 -12.86 -1.22
C PRO A 99 -5.98 -12.41 -1.97
N LYS A 100 -5.13 -13.35 -2.38
CA LYS A 100 -3.81 -13.06 -2.99
C LYS A 100 -3.92 -12.25 -4.29
N ASP A 101 -4.96 -12.48 -5.07
CA ASP A 101 -5.29 -11.77 -6.31
C ASP A 101 -5.59 -10.28 -6.08
N ARG A 102 -6.01 -9.90 -4.88
CA ARG A 102 -6.25 -8.51 -4.47
C ARG A 102 -5.02 -7.83 -3.87
N ILE A 103 -3.94 -8.57 -3.62
CA ILE A 103 -2.66 -8.04 -3.15
C ILE A 103 -1.74 -7.87 -4.36
N VAL A 104 -1.82 -6.70 -4.99
CA VAL A 104 -1.14 -6.40 -6.24
C VAL A 104 0.15 -5.62 -6.01
N ARG A 105 1.11 -5.79 -6.91
CA ARG A 105 2.29 -4.93 -6.95
C ARG A 105 1.92 -3.66 -7.71
N SER A 106 2.33 -2.49 -7.21
CA SER A 106 2.23 -1.26 -7.99
C SER A 106 2.95 -1.46 -9.33
N LEU A 107 2.40 -0.90 -10.43
CA LEU A 107 3.02 -0.97 -11.75
C LEU A 107 4.52 -0.66 -11.63
N SER A 108 5.34 -1.60 -12.09
CA SER A 108 6.78 -1.55 -11.87
C SER A 108 7.33 -0.30 -12.55
N PHE A 109 8.23 0.43 -11.89
CA PHE A 109 9.03 1.49 -12.53
C PHE A 109 9.59 1.06 -13.90
N TRP A 110 9.85 -0.25 -14.10
CA TRP A 110 10.23 -0.83 -15.40
C TRP A 110 9.16 -0.77 -16.49
N GLN A 111 7.88 -0.90 -16.17
CA GLN A 111 6.79 -0.74 -17.15
C GLN A 111 6.69 0.72 -17.60
N VAL A 112 6.88 1.68 -16.68
CA VAL A 112 6.92 3.11 -17.01
C VAL A 112 8.17 3.44 -17.84
N ILE A 113 9.35 2.94 -17.45
CA ILE A 113 10.59 3.10 -18.23
C ILE A 113 10.46 2.48 -19.62
N LYS A 114 9.95 1.24 -19.75
CA LYS A 114 9.73 0.60 -21.06
C LYS A 114 8.73 1.38 -21.91
N ARG A 115 7.66 1.93 -21.31
CA ARG A 115 6.69 2.79 -22.01
C ARG A 115 7.35 4.09 -22.48
N GLY A 116 8.18 4.71 -21.64
CA GLY A 116 8.97 5.90 -22.00
C GLY A 116 9.95 5.65 -23.15
N LEU A 117 10.76 4.59 -23.05
CA LEU A 117 11.75 4.19 -24.07
C LEU A 117 11.11 3.80 -25.40
N LYS A 118 9.99 3.06 -25.39
CA LYS A 118 9.24 2.75 -26.63
C LYS A 118 8.73 4.01 -27.32
N SER A 119 8.26 5.02 -26.56
CA SER A 119 7.81 6.28 -27.16
C SER A 119 8.95 7.03 -27.87
N ILE A 120 10.17 7.02 -27.30
CA ILE A 120 11.35 7.67 -27.86
C ILE A 120 11.85 6.94 -29.12
N PHE A 121 11.90 5.61 -29.09
CA PHE A 121 12.30 4.80 -30.24
C PHE A 121 11.30 4.89 -31.41
N SER A 122 9.99 4.91 -31.13
CA SER A 122 8.97 5.07 -32.17
C SER A 122 9.02 6.44 -32.87
N ARG A 123 9.42 7.50 -32.16
CA ARG A 123 9.65 8.83 -32.75
C ARG A 123 10.88 8.87 -33.67
N LYS A 124 11.90 8.05 -33.39
CA LYS A 124 13.13 8.00 -34.20
C LYS A 124 12.91 7.27 -35.53
N SER A 125 12.06 6.24 -35.56
CA SER A 125 11.72 5.49 -36.79
C SER A 125 10.91 6.32 -37.80
N LYS A 126 10.00 7.20 -37.35
CA LYS A 126 9.24 8.08 -38.25
C LYS A 126 10.07 9.18 -38.94
N LYS A 127 11.25 9.53 -38.40
CA LYS A 127 12.12 10.58 -38.97
C LYS A 127 13.07 10.07 -40.05
N ILE A 128 13.26 8.76 -40.16
CA ILE A 128 14.17 8.12 -41.12
C ILE A 128 13.43 7.73 -42.42
N SER A 129 12.12 7.51 -42.35
CA SER A 129 11.28 7.17 -43.52
C SER A 129 10.77 8.38 -44.33
N SER A 130 11.22 9.60 -44.00
CA SER A 130 10.80 10.84 -44.66
C SER A 130 11.99 11.62 -45.26
N LYS A 131 13.02 10.91 -45.72
CA LYS A 131 14.10 11.45 -46.55
C LYS A 131 14.10 10.77 -47.90
#